data_AF-A0A420IU22-F1
#
_entry.id   AF-A0A420IU22-F1
#
_cell.length_a   1.000
_cell.length_b   1.000
_cell.length_c   1.000
_cell.angle_alpha   90.00
_cell.angle_beta   90.00
_cell.angle_gamma   90.00
#
_symmetry.space_group_name_H-M   'P 1'
#
loop_
_entity.id
_entity.type
_entity.pdbx_description
1 polymer ?
#
loop_
_entity_poly.entity_id
_entity_poly.type
_entity_poly.pdbx_seq_one_letter_code
_entity_poly.pdbx_strand_id
1 'polypeptide(L)'
;MNENNPQHVATAKDVLKELDEEFFDWNKLEDAKSNYAKIMMGKNETYKAFRVRFRTLTSDAQINKERLYDDLLGKINPRLLNNIKVELTRLNSNYQKLDELLCKLDRTNRDILNRIADTKSRNSQRQLEK
;
A
#
# COMPACT_ATOMS: atom_id res chain seq x y z
N MET A 1 -26.22 -26.83 47.10
CA MET A 1 -26.89 -25.58 46.69
C MET A 1 -25.85 -24.75 45.97
N ASN A 2 -26.08 -24.43 44.70
CA ASN A 2 -25.08 -23.83 43.82
C ASN A 2 -25.20 -22.30 43.94
N GLU A 3 -24.51 -21.74 44.93
CA GLU A 3 -24.51 -20.29 45.19
C GLU A 3 -23.40 -19.62 44.37
N ASN A 4 -23.79 -18.55 43.67
CA ASN A 4 -22.94 -17.54 43.05
C ASN A 4 -22.21 -17.93 41.76
N ASN A 5 -22.94 -17.96 40.64
CA ASN A 5 -22.38 -17.39 39.42
C ASN A 5 -23.12 -16.08 39.13
N PRO A 6 -22.62 -14.92 39.57
CA PRO A 6 -23.20 -13.66 39.14
C PRO A 6 -23.02 -13.63 37.62
N GLN A 7 -24.12 -13.56 36.88
CA GLN A 7 -24.08 -13.20 35.46
C GLN A 7 -23.37 -11.85 35.38
N HIS A 8 -22.07 -11.89 35.11
CA HIS A 8 -21.29 -10.72 34.82
C HIS A 8 -21.87 -10.20 33.51
N VAL A 9 -22.71 -9.17 33.58
CA VAL A 9 -23.22 -8.50 32.39
C VAL A 9 -22.04 -7.70 31.86
N ALA A 10 -21.14 -8.39 31.14
CA ALA A 10 -19.93 -7.81 30.58
C ALA A 10 -20.36 -6.66 29.66
N THR A 11 -19.96 -5.45 30.02
CA THR A 11 -20.20 -4.32 29.11
C THR A 11 -19.36 -4.55 27.85
N ALA A 12 -19.75 -3.95 26.73
CA ALA A 12 -18.96 -4.04 25.50
C ALA A 12 -17.49 -3.61 25.71
N LYS A 13 -17.24 -2.72 26.68
CA LYS A 13 -15.90 -2.29 27.08
C LYS A 13 -15.13 -3.39 27.82
N ASP A 14 -15.79 -4.16 28.67
CA ASP A 14 -15.17 -5.27 29.41
C ASP A 14 -14.82 -6.42 28.46
N VAL A 15 -15.73 -6.74 27.52
CA VAL A 15 -15.46 -7.73 26.45
C VAL A 15 -14.29 -7.27 25.57
N LEU A 16 -14.23 -6.00 25.18
CA LEU A 16 -13.11 -5.47 24.41
C LEU A 16 -11.80 -5.54 25.19
N LYS A 17 -11.82 -5.27 26.50
CA LYS A 17 -10.63 -5.34 27.35
C LYS A 17 -10.12 -6.77 27.52
N GLU A 18 -11.02 -7.73 27.77
CA GLU A 18 -10.66 -9.16 27.83
C GLU A 18 -10.08 -9.65 26.51
N LEU A 19 -10.68 -9.27 25.37
CA LEU A 19 -10.15 -9.60 24.05
C LEU A 19 -8.81 -8.92 23.78
N ASP A 20 -8.63 -7.66 24.17
CA ASP A 20 -7.36 -6.95 23.97
C ASP A 20 -6.25 -7.56 24.83
N GLU A 21 -6.57 -8.06 26.03
CA GLU A 21 -5.64 -8.79 26.91
C GLU A 21 -5.30 -10.21 26.40
N GLU A 22 -6.30 -10.97 25.93
CA GLU A 22 -6.13 -12.33 25.43
C GLU A 22 -5.37 -12.37 24.09
N PHE A 23 -5.61 -11.38 23.23
CA PHE A 23 -4.97 -11.26 21.91
C PHE A 23 -3.90 -10.17 21.87
N PHE A 24 -3.40 -9.72 23.03
CA PHE A 24 -2.37 -8.69 23.11
C PHE A 24 -1.05 -9.20 22.52
N ASP A 25 -0.70 -8.73 21.34
CA ASP A 25 0.61 -8.97 20.76
C ASP A 25 1.58 -7.86 21.18
N TRP A 26 2.40 -8.16 22.19
CA TRP A 26 3.45 -7.28 22.70
C TRP A 26 4.44 -6.82 21.62
N ASN A 27 4.63 -7.62 20.56
CA ASN A 27 5.58 -7.33 19.49
C ASN A 27 4.91 -6.69 18.27
N LYS A 28 3.59 -6.50 18.26
CA LYS A 28 2.82 -6.00 17.12
C LYS A 28 3.42 -4.76 16.46
N LEU A 29 3.87 -3.78 17.25
CA LEU A 29 4.46 -2.56 16.73
C LEU A 29 5.86 -2.80 16.14
N GLU A 30 6.68 -3.62 16.78
CA GLU A 30 8.01 -3.97 16.28
C GLU A 30 7.94 -4.83 15.01
N ASP A 31 6.99 -5.75 14.94
CA ASP A 31 6.70 -6.53 13.75
C ASP A 31 6.17 -5.65 12.60
N ALA A 32 5.29 -4.69 12.91
CA ALA A 32 4.84 -3.73 11.92
C ALA A 32 6.00 -2.88 11.37
N LYS A 33 6.90 -2.39 12.23
CA LYS A 33 8.12 -1.66 11.81
C LYS A 33 9.05 -2.54 10.98
N SER A 34 9.24 -3.81 11.36
CA SER A 34 10.04 -4.80 10.62
C SER A 34 9.47 -5.05 9.22
N ASN A 35 8.15 -5.22 9.12
CA ASN A 35 7.44 -5.41 7.86
C ASN A 35 7.50 -4.14 6.98
N TYR A 36 7.33 -2.96 7.58
CA TYR A 36 7.50 -1.69 6.89
C TYR A 36 8.93 -1.51 6.36
N ALA A 37 9.97 -1.85 7.14
CA ALA A 37 11.35 -1.75 6.70
C ALA A 37 11.61 -2.59 5.44
N LYS A 38 11.02 -3.79 5.37
CA LYS A 38 11.18 -4.75 4.27
C LYS A 38 10.33 -4.44 3.03
N ILE A 39 9.29 -3.62 3.13
CA ILE A 39 8.41 -3.38 1.98
C ILE A 39 9.18 -2.70 0.86
N MET A 40 9.10 -3.30 -0.34
CA MET A 40 9.59 -2.77 -1.60
C MET A 40 8.53 -3.02 -2.68
N MET A 41 8.48 -2.13 -3.66
CA MET A 41 7.64 -2.29 -4.84
C MET A 41 8.20 -3.41 -5.73
N GLY A 42 7.35 -4.38 -6.08
CA GLY A 42 7.75 -5.47 -6.97
C GLY A 42 8.09 -4.99 -8.38
N LYS A 43 8.91 -5.76 -9.10
CA LYS A 43 9.39 -5.41 -10.46
C LYS A 43 8.25 -5.15 -11.46
N ASN A 44 7.17 -5.95 -11.38
CA ASN A 44 6.00 -5.88 -12.26
C ASN A 44 4.73 -5.47 -11.50
N GLU A 45 4.87 -4.96 -10.28
CA GLU A 45 3.73 -4.53 -9.48
C GLU A 45 3.22 -3.17 -9.97
N THR A 46 1.90 -2.97 -9.97
CA THR A 46 1.33 -1.64 -10.23
C THR A 46 1.55 -0.74 -9.02
N TYR A 47 1.69 0.57 -9.26
CA TYR A 47 1.81 1.51 -8.15
C TYR A 47 0.56 1.49 -7.27
N LYS A 48 -0.63 1.30 -7.85
CA LYS A 48 -1.88 1.17 -7.09
C LYS A 48 -1.81 0.06 -6.04
N ALA A 49 -1.33 -1.13 -6.43
CA ALA A 49 -1.22 -2.27 -5.51
C ALA A 49 -0.18 -2.00 -4.41
N PHE A 50 1.00 -1.52 -4.80
CA PHE A 50 2.06 -1.16 -3.85
C PHE A 50 1.60 -0.09 -2.86
N ARG A 51 0.95 0.97 -3.34
CA ARG A 51 0.47 2.11 -2.55
C ARG A 51 -0.47 1.68 -1.41
N VAL A 52 -1.35 0.72 -1.67
CA VAL A 52 -2.25 0.18 -0.63
C VAL A 52 -1.42 -0.48 0.47
N ARG A 53 -0.52 -1.40 0.11
CA ARG A 53 0.36 -2.09 1.07
C ARG A 53 1.25 -1.12 1.85
N PHE A 54 1.84 -0.14 1.15
CA PHE A 54 2.67 0.89 1.75
C PHE A 54 1.91 1.68 2.80
N ARG A 55 0.70 2.18 2.47
CA ARG A 55 -0.12 2.97 3.40
C ARG A 55 -0.57 2.18 4.61
N THR A 56 -0.96 0.92 4.44
CA THR A 56 -1.32 0.03 5.55
C THR A 56 -0.14 -0.12 6.50
N LEU A 57 1.03 -0.51 5.98
CA LEU A 57 2.23 -0.71 6.80
C LEU A 57 2.76 0.59 7.43
N THR A 58 2.64 1.73 6.75
CA THR A 58 2.93 3.06 7.33
C THR A 58 2.05 3.36 8.54
N SER A 59 0.76 3.03 8.46
CA SER A 59 -0.20 3.24 9.55
C SER A 59 0.08 2.30 10.72
N ASP A 60 0.27 1.01 10.43
CA ASP A 60 0.50 -0.02 11.45
C ASP A 60 1.82 0.20 12.20
N ALA A 61 2.87 0.62 11.48
CA ALA A 61 4.18 0.92 12.06
C ALA A 61 4.31 2.34 12.64
N GLN A 62 3.24 3.14 12.58
CA GLN A 62 3.19 4.52 13.11
C GLN A 62 4.32 5.43 12.56
N ILE A 63 4.61 5.34 11.27
CA ILE A 63 5.73 6.09 10.66
C ILE A 63 5.42 7.59 10.59
N ASN A 64 6.42 8.42 10.91
CA ASN A 64 6.32 9.87 10.80
C ASN A 64 6.05 10.29 9.34
N LYS A 65 5.02 11.12 9.15
CA LYS A 65 4.60 11.68 7.86
C LYS A 65 5.72 12.42 7.11
N GLU A 66 6.63 13.07 7.84
CA GLU A 66 7.75 13.81 7.27
C GLU A 66 8.74 12.90 6.53
N ARG A 67 8.84 11.63 6.94
CA ARG A 67 9.74 10.64 6.34
C ARG A 67 9.14 9.96 5.11
N LEU A 68 7.83 10.08 4.89
CA LEU A 68 7.15 9.32 3.86
C LEU A 68 7.58 9.69 2.44
N TYR A 69 8.05 10.92 2.22
CA TYR A 69 8.57 11.31 0.92
C TYR A 69 9.83 10.51 0.56
N ASP A 70 10.83 10.55 1.44
CA ASP A 70 12.10 9.85 1.23
C ASP A 70 11.92 8.32 1.25
N ASP A 71 11.11 7.81 2.18
CA ASP A 71 10.81 6.39 2.26
C ASP A 71 10.10 5.90 1.00
N LEU A 72 9.16 6.66 0.44
CA LEU A 72 8.48 6.30 -0.79
C LEU A 72 9.47 6.24 -1.96
N LEU A 73 10.38 7.21 -2.09
CA LEU A 73 11.42 7.19 -3.13
C LEU A 73 12.36 5.99 -3.00
N GLY A 74 12.71 5.62 -1.77
CA GLY A 74 13.57 4.46 -1.49
C GLY A 74 12.89 3.11 -1.74
N LYS A 75 11.56 3.06 -1.76
CA LYS A 75 10.79 1.82 -1.82
C LYS A 75 10.10 1.56 -3.16
N ILE A 76 9.97 2.57 -4.02
CA ILE A 76 9.46 2.38 -5.38
C ILE A 76 10.49 1.69 -6.29
N ASN A 77 10.00 1.09 -7.37
CA ASN A 77 10.85 0.43 -8.36
C ASN A 77 11.85 1.43 -8.98
N PRO A 78 13.16 1.11 -9.09
CA PRO A 78 14.17 1.99 -9.69
C PRO A 78 13.82 2.47 -11.11
N ARG A 79 13.11 1.66 -11.91
CA ARG A 79 12.64 2.06 -13.23
C ARG A 79 11.63 3.21 -13.14
N LEU A 80 10.70 3.13 -12.18
CA LEU A 80 9.71 4.17 -11.96
C LEU A 80 10.36 5.44 -11.40
N LEU A 81 11.33 5.29 -10.50
CA LEU A 81 12.13 6.39 -9.97
C LEU A 81 12.87 7.15 -11.08
N ASN A 82 13.50 6.43 -12.01
CA ASN A 82 14.17 7.05 -13.16
C ASN A 82 13.21 7.81 -14.07
N ASN A 83 11.99 7.30 -14.25
CA ASN A 83 10.97 7.96 -15.08
C ASN A 83 10.47 9.28 -14.51
N ILE A 84 10.54 9.47 -13.17
CA ILE A 84 10.04 10.68 -12.50
C ILE A 84 11.14 11.65 -12.08
N LYS A 85 12.40 11.32 -12.38
CA LYS A 85 13.58 11.99 -11.83
C LYS A 85 13.61 13.49 -12.17
N VAL A 86 13.11 13.86 -13.34
CA VAL A 86 13.03 15.26 -13.79
C VAL A 86 11.99 16.02 -12.97
N GLU A 87 10.86 15.39 -12.70
CA GLU A 87 9.73 15.93 -11.97
C GLU A 87 10.04 16.10 -10.48
N LEU A 88 10.91 15.26 -9.90
CA LEU A 88 11.28 15.33 -8.47
C LEU A 88 11.76 16.73 -8.05
N THR A 89 12.50 17.42 -8.92
CA THR A 89 12.99 18.78 -8.67
C THR A 89 11.87 19.80 -8.40
N ARG A 90 10.65 19.52 -8.88
CA ARG A 90 9.48 20.39 -8.77
C ARG A 90 8.56 20.02 -7.59
N LEU A 91 8.83 18.91 -6.91
CA LEU A 91 7.96 18.39 -5.86
C LEU A 91 8.24 18.98 -4.47
N ASN A 92 9.38 19.63 -4.26
CA ASN A 92 9.78 20.24 -2.98
C ASN A 92 9.59 19.29 -1.78
N SER A 93 10.00 18.04 -1.92
CA SER A 93 9.87 16.99 -0.89
C SER A 93 8.43 16.76 -0.38
N ASN A 94 7.43 17.08 -1.19
CA ASN A 94 6.03 16.92 -0.82
C ASN A 94 5.51 15.50 -1.15
N TYR A 95 5.23 14.72 -0.11
CA TYR A 95 4.69 13.36 -0.23
C TYR A 95 3.39 13.29 -1.04
N GLN A 96 2.44 14.20 -0.81
CA GLN A 96 1.15 14.17 -1.50
C GLN A 96 1.31 14.37 -3.01
N LYS A 97 2.17 15.32 -3.41
CA LYS A 97 2.46 15.57 -4.83
C LYS A 97 3.17 14.37 -5.47
N LEU A 98 4.08 13.71 -4.76
CA LEU A 98 4.74 12.50 -5.22
C LEU A 98 3.76 11.34 -5.41
N ASP A 99 2.92 11.07 -4.41
CA ASP A 99 1.87 10.02 -4.48
C ASP A 99 0.92 10.27 -5.66
N GLU A 100 0.52 11.52 -5.88
CA GLU A 100 -0.38 11.88 -6.97
C GLU A 100 0.26 11.74 -8.35
N LEU A 101 1.54 12.14 -8.49
CA LEU A 101 2.33 11.95 -9.71
C LEU A 101 2.43 10.46 -10.07
N LEU A 102 2.79 9.62 -9.10
CA LEU A 102 2.94 8.18 -9.28
C LEU A 102 1.59 7.53 -9.64
N CYS A 103 0.48 7.98 -9.01
CA CYS A 103 -0.86 7.53 -9.38
C CYS A 103 -1.23 7.89 -10.82
N LYS A 104 -0.92 9.12 -11.27
CA LYS A 104 -1.17 9.57 -12.64
C LYS A 104 -0.39 8.72 -13.64
N LEU A 105 0.90 8.49 -13.41
CA LEU A 105 1.75 7.67 -14.26
C LEU A 105 1.27 6.23 -14.36
N ASP A 106 0.90 5.62 -13.24
CA ASP A 106 0.39 4.24 -13.21
C ASP A 106 -0.92 4.07 -13.97
N ARG A 107 -1.81 5.08 -13.93
CA ARG A 107 -3.03 5.09 -14.76
C ARG A 107 -2.69 5.20 -16.24
N THR A 108 -1.88 6.19 -16.62
CA THR A 108 -1.46 6.40 -18.01
C THR A 108 -0.79 5.16 -18.60
N ASN A 109 0.11 4.52 -17.85
CA ASN A 109 0.80 3.30 -18.30
C ASN A 109 -0.19 2.15 -18.57
N ARG A 110 -1.18 1.96 -17.70
CA ARG A 110 -2.21 0.94 -17.90
C ARG A 110 -3.09 1.24 -19.12
N ASP A 111 -3.49 2.49 -19.28
CA ASP A 111 -4.29 2.92 -20.43
C ASP A 111 -3.55 2.69 -21.76
N ILE A 112 -2.25 2.99 -21.81
CA ILE A 112 -1.40 2.72 -22.97
C ILE A 112 -1.34 1.21 -23.25
N LEU A 113 -1.09 0.38 -22.24
CA LEU A 113 -1.01 -1.08 -22.41
C LEU A 113 -2.33 -1.67 -22.92
N ASN A 114 -3.46 -1.22 -22.38
CA ASN A 114 -4.79 -1.64 -22.83
C ASN A 114 -5.02 -1.28 -24.31
N ARG A 115 -4.70 -0.04 -24.71
CA ARG A 115 -4.80 0.39 -26.13
C ARG A 115 -3.92 -0.44 -27.06
N ILE A 116 -2.72 -0.81 -26.62
CA ILE A 116 -1.82 -1.67 -27.41
C ILE A 116 -2.43 -3.07 -27.56
N ALA A 117 -2.98 -3.64 -26.49
CA ALA A 117 -3.63 -4.96 -26.51
C ALA A 117 -4.83 -4.96 -27.48
N ASP A 118 -5.68 -3.94 -27.42
CA ASP A 118 -6.85 -3.79 -28.30
C ASP A 118 -6.43 -3.68 -29.78
N THR A 119 -5.32 -2.99 -30.04
CA THR A 119 -4.79 -2.84 -31.39
C THR A 119 -4.22 -4.15 -31.93
N LYS A 120 -3.51 -4.91 -31.09
CA LYS A 120 -3.02 -6.25 -31.45
C LYS A 120 -4.16 -7.22 -31.74
N SER A 121 -5.18 -7.25 -30.88
CA SER A 121 -6.36 -8.10 -31.04
C SER A 121 -7.07 -7.86 -32.37
N ARG A 122 -7.34 -6.58 -32.70
CA ARG A 122 -7.94 -6.18 -33.98
C ARG A 122 -7.09 -6.57 -35.19
N ASN A 123 -5.77 -6.46 -35.09
CA ASN A 123 -4.87 -6.84 -36.19
C ASN A 123 -4.80 -8.36 -36.39
N SER A 124 -4.86 -9.15 -35.32
CA SER A 124 -4.89 -10.61 -35.40
C SER A 124 -6.20 -11.12 -36.01
N GLN A 125 -7.35 -10.53 -35.67
CA GLN A 125 -8.64 -10.87 -36.28
C GLN A 125 -8.64 -10.63 -37.80
N ARG A 126 -8.09 -9.49 -38.25
CA ARG A 126 -7.98 -9.15 -39.68
C ARG A 126 -7.05 -10.07 -40.48
N GLN A 127 -6.14 -10.81 -39.83
CA GLN A 127 -5.26 -11.77 -40.51
C GLN A 127 -5.89 -13.16 -40.63
N LEU A 128 -6.89 -13.50 -39.81
CA LEU A 128 -7.62 -14.76 -39.88
C LEU A 128 -8.78 -14.73 -40.89
N GLU A 129 -9.23 -13.53 -41.26
CA GLU A 129 -10.28 -13.29 -42.25
C GLU A 129 -9.77 -13.18 -43.71
N LYS A 130 -8.47 -13.42 -43.94
CA LYS A 130 -7.82 -13.41 -45.25
C LYS A 130 -7.28 -14.79 -45.59
#